data_AF-A0A6B3I6D8-F1
#
_entry.id   AF-A0A6B3I6D8-F1
#
_cell.length_a   1.000
_cell.length_b   1.000
_cell.length_c   1.000
_cell.angle_alpha   90.00
_cell.angle_beta   90.00
_cell.angle_gamma   90.00
#
_symmetry.space_group_name_H-M   'P 1'
#
loop_
_entity.id
_entity.type
_entity.pdbx_description
1 polymer ?
#
loop_
_entity_poly.entity_id
_entity_poly.type
_entity_poly.pdbx_seq_one_letter_code
_entity_poly.pdbx_strand_id
1 'polypeptide(L)'
;MSEQSPPPPQSSPPLPPFASPASRDRFEALVAEAEAVSVDGWDFSWLEGRATEQRPSWGYARAMADRLGEARAALDIQTGGGEVLAAAPKLPPVTVATESWPPN
;
A
#
# COMPACT_ATOMS: atom_id res chain seq x y z
N MET A 1 59.66 -21.57 -28.63
CA MET A 1 58.21 -21.38 -28.67
C MET A 1 57.68 -21.83 -27.32
N SER A 2 57.28 -20.91 -26.45
CA SER A 2 56.64 -21.26 -25.18
C SER A 2 55.12 -21.19 -25.40
N GLU A 3 54.46 -22.34 -25.34
CA GLU A 3 53.00 -22.43 -25.35
C GLU A 3 52.46 -21.87 -24.03
N GLN A 4 51.54 -20.92 -24.14
CA GLN A 4 50.90 -20.28 -23.01
C GLN A 4 49.53 -20.95 -22.81
N SER A 5 49.38 -21.71 -21.72
CA SER A 5 48.11 -22.37 -21.38
C SER A 5 46.98 -21.36 -21.23
N PRO A 6 45.75 -21.68 -21.66
CA PRO A 6 44.62 -20.79 -21.53
C PRO A 6 44.25 -20.56 -20.06
N PRO A 7 43.78 -19.36 -19.69
CA PRO A 7 43.34 -19.08 -18.33
C PRO A 7 42.09 -19.93 -17.98
N PRO A 8 41.93 -20.33 -16.71
CA PRO A 8 40.76 -21.10 -16.29
C PRO A 8 39.46 -20.30 -16.49
N PRO A 9 38.32 -20.98 -16.75
CA PRO A 9 37.04 -20.31 -16.91
C PRO A 9 36.68 -19.58 -15.61
N GLN A 10 36.42 -18.28 -15.71
CA GLN A 10 35.97 -17.49 -14.58
C GLN A 10 34.49 -17.78 -14.30
N SER A 11 34.19 -18.30 -13.11
CA SER A 11 32.82 -18.49 -12.65
C SER A 11 32.15 -17.12 -12.45
N SER A 12 31.12 -16.83 -13.24
CA SER A 12 30.30 -15.63 -13.02
C SER A 12 29.51 -15.75 -11.71
N PRO A 13 29.37 -14.68 -10.92
CA PRO A 13 28.54 -14.72 -9.72
C PRO A 13 27.08 -15.01 -10.08
N PRO A 14 26.32 -15.69 -9.20
CA PRO A 14 24.91 -15.93 -9.44
C PRO A 14 24.18 -14.59 -9.59
N LEU A 15 23.34 -14.50 -10.61
CA LEU A 15 22.46 -13.35 -10.79
C LEU A 15 21.56 -13.20 -9.56
N PRO A 16 21.24 -11.97 -9.15
CA PRO A 16 20.28 -11.77 -8.08
C PRO A 16 18.94 -12.43 -8.46
N PRO A 17 18.14 -12.90 -7.49
CA PRO A 17 16.95 -13.72 -7.73
C PRO A 17 15.90 -13.09 -8.66
N PHE A 18 15.97 -11.78 -8.88
CA PHE A 18 15.07 -11.01 -9.75
C PHE A 18 15.67 -10.61 -11.11
N ALA A 19 16.92 -10.99 -11.41
CA ALA A 19 17.59 -10.58 -12.65
C ALA A 19 17.36 -11.52 -13.84
N SER A 20 16.74 -12.69 -13.63
CA SER A 20 16.45 -13.61 -14.73
C SER A 20 15.24 -13.13 -15.55
N PRO A 21 15.18 -13.41 -16.87
CA PRO A 21 13.99 -13.16 -17.69
C PRO A 21 12.74 -13.81 -17.08
N ALA A 22 12.85 -15.07 -16.63
CA ALA A 22 11.74 -15.78 -16.01
C ALA A 22 11.22 -15.10 -14.72
N SER A 23 12.10 -14.47 -13.93
CA SER A 23 11.71 -13.71 -12.75
C SER A 23 10.94 -12.43 -13.12
N ARG A 24 11.31 -11.78 -14.24
CA ARG A 24 10.59 -10.61 -14.78
C ARG A 24 9.24 -11.01 -15.34
N ASP A 25 9.18 -12.06 -16.16
CA ASP A 25 7.93 -12.56 -16.72
C ASP A 25 6.93 -12.94 -15.63
N ARG A 26 7.42 -13.58 -14.55
CA ARG A 26 6.60 -13.89 -13.38
C ARG A 26 6.13 -12.64 -12.65
N PHE A 27 6.97 -11.62 -12.51
CA PHE A 27 6.59 -10.35 -11.88
C PHE A 27 5.47 -9.66 -12.69
N GLU A 28 5.65 -9.52 -14.00
CA GLU A 28 4.65 -8.91 -14.89
C GLU A 28 3.33 -9.69 -14.86
N ALA A 29 3.37 -11.03 -14.81
CA ALA A 29 2.17 -11.85 -14.68
C ALA A 29 1.41 -11.57 -13.37
N LEU A 30 2.11 -11.37 -12.24
CA LEU A 30 1.49 -11.04 -10.95
C LEU A 30 0.90 -9.63 -10.94
N VAL A 31 1.55 -8.67 -11.60
CA VAL A 31 1.02 -7.31 -11.77
C VAL A 31 -0.26 -7.36 -12.61
N ALA A 32 -0.23 -8.04 -13.75
CA ALA A 32 -1.41 -8.18 -14.61
C ALA A 32 -2.58 -8.91 -13.92
N GLU A 33 -2.29 -9.91 -13.08
CA GLU A 33 -3.30 -10.55 -12.24
C GLU A 33 -3.92 -9.55 -11.25
N ALA A 34 -3.11 -8.73 -10.58
CA ALA A 34 -3.58 -7.73 -9.62
C ALA A 34 -4.40 -6.61 -10.28
N GLU A 35 -3.99 -6.14 -11.45
CA GLU A 35 -4.70 -5.09 -12.21
C GLU A 35 -6.08 -5.54 -12.71
N ALA A 36 -6.27 -6.85 -12.94
CA ALA A 36 -7.53 -7.40 -13.40
C ALA A 36 -8.58 -7.58 -12.29
N VAL A 37 -8.19 -7.44 -11.03
CA VAL A 37 -9.08 -7.62 -9.87
C VAL A 37 -9.80 -6.31 -9.56
N SER A 38 -11.13 -6.39 -9.42
CA SER A 38 -11.92 -5.23 -8.99
C SER A 38 -11.64 -4.90 -7.51
N VAL A 39 -11.56 -3.60 -7.23
CA VAL A 39 -11.53 -3.01 -5.89
C VAL A 39 -12.76 -2.12 -5.65
N ASP A 40 -13.83 -2.35 -6.43
CA ASP A 40 -15.08 -1.61 -6.32
C ASP A 40 -15.62 -1.69 -4.89
N GLY A 41 -16.14 -0.57 -4.39
CA GLY A 41 -16.63 -0.48 -3.02
C GLY A 41 -15.54 -0.65 -1.95
N TRP A 42 -14.26 -0.47 -2.30
CA TRP A 42 -13.11 -0.69 -1.41
C TRP A 42 -12.98 -2.15 -0.94
N ASP A 43 -13.42 -3.13 -1.73
CA ASP A 43 -13.20 -4.55 -1.45
C ASP A 43 -11.75 -4.95 -1.73
N PHE A 44 -11.02 -5.28 -0.67
CA PHE A 44 -9.64 -5.81 -0.73
C PHE A 44 -9.54 -7.28 -0.33
N SER A 45 -10.64 -8.02 -0.32
CA SER A 45 -10.67 -9.45 0.07
C SER A 45 -9.69 -10.31 -0.74
N TRP A 46 -9.43 -9.96 -2.00
CA TRP A 46 -8.43 -10.64 -2.83
C TRP A 46 -7.00 -10.60 -2.24
N LEU A 47 -6.68 -9.59 -1.43
CA LEU A 47 -5.37 -9.48 -0.76
C LEU A 47 -5.25 -10.41 0.47
N GLU A 48 -6.32 -11.08 0.89
CA GLU A 48 -6.29 -11.99 2.04
C GLU A 48 -5.27 -13.12 1.83
N GLY A 49 -4.34 -13.26 2.77
CA GLY A 49 -3.22 -14.22 2.67
C GLY A 49 -2.14 -13.85 1.64
N ARG A 50 -2.30 -12.77 0.88
CA ARG A 50 -1.33 -12.27 -0.12
C ARG A 50 -0.58 -11.03 0.32
N ALA A 51 -1.18 -10.21 1.20
CA ALA A 51 -0.58 -9.02 1.77
C ALA A 51 -0.55 -9.07 3.30
N THR A 52 0.49 -8.47 3.88
CA THR A 52 0.56 -8.19 5.30
C THR A 52 0.83 -6.70 5.50
N GLU A 53 0.22 -6.12 6.53
CA GLU A 53 0.44 -4.73 6.90
C GLU A 53 1.09 -4.68 8.28
N GLN A 54 2.17 -3.91 8.41
CA GLN A 54 2.67 -3.55 9.72
C GLN A 54 1.83 -2.39 10.26
N ARG A 55 1.12 -2.61 11.38
CA ARG A 55 0.44 -1.50 12.04
C ARG A 55 1.46 -0.52 12.64
N PRO A 56 1.28 0.78 12.44
CA PRO A 56 2.06 1.78 13.18
C PRO A 56 1.90 1.58 14.68
N SER A 57 2.90 2.00 15.46
CA SER A 57 2.84 1.95 16.94
C SER A 57 1.81 2.90 17.56
N TRP A 58 1.13 3.70 16.74
CA TRP A 58 0.16 4.70 17.12
C TRP A 58 -1.12 4.51 16.31
N GLY A 59 -2.27 4.89 16.90
CA GLY A 59 -3.57 4.79 16.24
C GLY A 59 -4.06 6.16 15.78
N TYR A 60 -4.04 6.41 14.47
CA TYR A 60 -4.51 7.66 13.88
C TYR A 60 -5.93 8.01 14.34
N ALA A 61 -6.88 7.08 14.19
CA ALA A 61 -8.28 7.32 14.54
C ALA A 61 -8.46 7.77 15.99
N ARG A 62 -7.70 7.17 16.93
CA ARG A 62 -7.70 7.58 18.34
C ARG A 62 -7.10 8.98 18.50
N ALA A 63 -5.91 9.21 17.95
CA ALA A 63 -5.21 10.48 18.09
C ALA A 63 -5.98 11.66 17.45
N MET A 64 -6.72 11.38 16.37
CA MET A 64 -7.65 12.29 15.72
C MET A 64 -8.88 12.54 16.61
N ALA A 65 -9.55 11.49 17.09
CA ALA A 65 -10.74 11.61 17.95
C ALA A 65 -10.47 12.42 19.22
N ASP A 66 -9.32 12.20 19.87
CA ASP A 66 -8.89 12.96 21.05
C ASP A 66 -8.80 14.47 20.73
N ARG A 67 -8.27 14.83 19.56
CA ARG A 67 -8.15 16.23 19.11
C ARG A 67 -9.49 16.84 18.70
N LEU A 68 -10.35 16.07 18.03
CA LEU A 68 -11.70 16.50 17.66
C LEU A 68 -12.55 16.81 18.90
N GLY A 69 -12.34 16.10 20.00
CA GLY A 69 -13.05 16.33 21.27
C GLY A 69 -12.82 17.71 21.89
N GLU A 70 -11.67 18.33 21.60
CA GLU A 70 -11.23 19.63 22.14
C GLU A 70 -11.33 20.78 21.13
N ALA A 71 -11.41 20.48 19.84
CA ALA A 71 -11.47 21.47 18.79
C ALA A 71 -12.83 22.19 18.71
N ARG A 72 -12.82 23.42 18.18
CA ARG A 72 -14.04 24.21 17.90
C ARG A 72 -14.54 24.07 16.46
N ALA A 73 -13.63 23.72 15.54
CA ALA A 73 -13.94 23.46 14.16
C ALA A 73 -13.00 22.38 13.60
N ALA A 74 -13.47 21.59 12.62
CA ALA A 74 -12.68 20.62 11.88
C ALA A 74 -13.03 20.64 10.39
N LEU A 75 -12.02 20.42 9.56
CA LEU A 75 -12.13 20.20 8.12
C LEU A 75 -11.43 18.89 7.78
N ASP A 76 -12.19 17.92 7.29
CA ASP A 76 -11.69 16.66 6.75
C ASP A 76 -11.65 16.73 5.21
N ILE A 77 -10.49 16.45 4.64
CA ILE A 77 -10.22 16.61 3.21
C ILE A 77 -9.90 15.23 2.65
N GLN A 78 -10.63 14.81 1.63
CA GLN A 78 -10.59 13.43 1.12
C GLN A 78 -11.06 12.44 2.19
N THR A 79 -12.27 12.67 2.71
CA THR A 79 -12.85 11.90 3.83
C THR A 79 -13.11 10.42 3.45
N GLY A 80 -13.06 10.07 2.16
CA GLY A 80 -13.44 8.77 1.66
C GLY A 80 -14.93 8.53 1.90
N GLY A 81 -15.27 7.35 2.43
CA GLY A 81 -16.64 7.07 2.90
C GLY A 81 -17.00 7.76 4.22
N GLY A 82 -16.07 8.50 4.84
CA GLY A 82 -16.28 9.24 6.09
C GLY A 82 -16.27 8.38 7.35
N GLU A 83 -15.96 7.09 7.25
CA GLU A 83 -16.06 6.12 8.37
C GLU A 83 -15.07 6.45 9.49
N VAL A 84 -13.87 6.91 9.15
CA VAL A 84 -12.84 7.28 10.14
C VAL A 84 -13.27 8.52 10.92
N LEU A 85 -13.78 9.54 10.25
CA LEU A 85 -14.31 10.75 10.90
C LEU A 85 -15.53 10.40 11.76
N ALA A 86 -16.44 9.57 11.25
CA ALA A 86 -17.66 9.12 11.95
C ALA A 86 -17.36 8.26 13.19
N ALA A 87 -16.19 7.62 13.26
CA ALA A 87 -15.76 6.85 14.43
C ALA A 87 -15.38 7.73 15.64
N ALA A 88 -15.23 9.05 15.47
CA ALA A 88 -14.94 9.97 16.56
C ALA A 88 -16.16 10.08 17.52
N PRO A 89 -16.01 9.85 18.83
CA PRO A 89 -17.14 9.92 19.77
C PRO A 89 -17.74 11.32 19.92
N LYS A 90 -16.97 12.35 19.60
CA LYS A 90 -17.37 13.75 19.67
C LYS A 90 -16.76 14.52 18.51
N LEU A 91 -17.62 15.22 17.78
CA LEU A 91 -17.21 16.16 16.74
C LEU A 91 -17.27 17.61 17.25
N PRO A 92 -16.41 18.50 16.74
CA PRO A 92 -16.52 19.93 16.98
C PRO A 92 -17.87 20.50 16.50
N PRO A 93 -18.35 21.61 17.10
CA PRO A 93 -19.59 22.28 16.68
C PRO A 93 -19.64 22.60 15.18
N VAL A 94 -18.50 22.90 14.58
CA VAL A 94 -18.36 23.06 13.13
C VAL A 94 -17.50 21.90 12.61
N THR A 95 -18.10 20.99 11.85
CA THR A 95 -17.37 19.91 11.19
C THR A 95 -17.76 19.89 9.72
N VAL A 96 -16.76 19.99 8.86
CA VAL A 96 -16.91 19.95 7.40
C VAL A 96 -16.06 18.80 6.89
N ALA A 97 -16.62 18.01 5.97
CA ALA A 97 -15.90 16.98 5.26
C ALA A 97 -16.05 17.22 3.76
N THR A 98 -15.01 16.91 2.99
CA THR A 98 -15.00 17.04 1.53
C THR A 98 -14.51 15.75 0.90
N GLU A 99 -15.18 15.34 -0.17
CA GLU A 99 -14.80 14.19 -0.99
C GLU A 99 -14.96 14.58 -2.47
N SER A 100 -13.96 14.21 -3.28
CA SER A 100 -13.99 14.45 -4.73
C SER A 100 -14.72 13.33 -5.47
N TRP A 101 -14.93 12.19 -4.81
CA TRP A 101 -15.68 11.05 -5.34
C TRP A 101 -17.16 11.08 -4.93
N PRO A 102 -18.08 10.62 -5.80
CA PRO A 102 -19.46 10.39 -5.41
C PRO A 102 -19.58 9.35 -4.28
N PRO A 103 -20.66 9.38 -3.49
CA PRO A 103 -20.96 8.30 -2.56
C PRO A 103 -21.02 6.95 -3.29
N ASN A 104 -20.44 5.96 -2.65
CA ASN A 104 -20.44 4.55 -3.01
C ASN A 104 -21.84 3.93 -2.93
#